data_AF-A0A7V4IE89-F1
#
_entry.id   AF-A0A7V4IE89-F1
#
_cell.length_a   1.000
_cell.length_b   1.000
_cell.length_c   1.000
_cell.angle_alpha   90.00
_cell.angle_beta   90.00
_cell.angle_gamma   90.00
#
_symmetry.space_group_name_H-M   'P 1'
#
loop_
_entity.id
_entity.type
_entity.pdbx_description
1 polymer ?
#
loop_
_entity_poly.entity_id
_entity_poly.type
_entity_poly.pdbx_seq_one_letter_code
_entity_poly.pdbx_strand_id
1 'polypeptide(L)'
;MNATPSARPSCRPVRAGFRRLRWSSPAAAARRAPGLEYLKCELLARAERRNGEPHLVAALRGAAEQAADLAQATGMPLLVFPVLFEELGNAAMLRSEYQFQGRF
;
A
#
# COMPACT_ATOMS: atom_id res chain seq x y z
N MET A 1 -30.38 -12.48 19.18
CA MET A 1 -29.65 -12.88 17.96
C MET A 1 -28.79 -11.69 17.56
N ASN A 2 -27.48 -11.77 17.86
CA ASN A 2 -26.58 -10.62 17.87
C ASN A 2 -25.86 -10.49 16.52
N ALA A 3 -25.99 -9.32 15.88
CA ALA A 3 -25.31 -9.00 14.62
C ALA A 3 -23.83 -8.66 14.89
N THR A 4 -22.93 -9.34 14.19
CA THR A 4 -21.48 -9.10 14.17
C THR A 4 -21.12 -7.75 13.54
N PRO A 5 -20.20 -6.97 14.13
CA PRO A 5 -19.73 -5.73 13.53
C PRO A 5 -18.74 -6.02 12.39
N SER A 6 -19.14 -5.65 11.18
CA SER A 6 -18.33 -5.58 9.96
C SER A 6 -17.05 -4.77 10.21
N ALA A 7 -15.89 -5.44 10.16
CA ALA A 7 -14.57 -4.82 10.17
C ALA A 7 -14.44 -3.88 8.96
N ARG A 8 -14.51 -2.58 9.19
CA ARG A 8 -14.18 -1.57 8.17
C ARG A 8 -12.66 -1.48 8.05
N PRO A 9 -12.08 -1.45 6.84
CA PRO A 9 -10.69 -1.06 6.69
C PRO A 9 -10.52 0.38 7.22
N SER A 10 -9.66 0.52 8.22
CA SER A 10 -9.43 1.74 9.01
C SER A 10 -8.59 2.81 8.29
N CYS A 11 -8.61 2.83 6.96
CA CYS A 11 -7.98 3.90 6.18
C CYS A 11 -9.06 4.92 5.86
N ARG A 12 -9.29 5.88 6.77
CA ARG A 12 -10.20 7.01 6.52
C ARG A 12 -9.62 7.81 5.35
N PRO A 13 -10.31 7.92 4.19
CA PRO A 13 -9.81 8.73 3.12
C PRO A 13 -9.95 10.20 3.51
N VAL A 14 -8.83 10.88 3.73
CA VAL A 14 -8.79 12.34 3.62
C VAL A 14 -9.12 12.65 2.16
N ARG A 15 -10.29 13.27 1.92
CA ARG A 15 -10.67 13.83 0.62
C ARG A 15 -9.71 14.97 0.28
N ALA A 16 -8.54 14.65 -0.26
CA ALA A 16 -7.71 15.62 -0.96
C ALA A 16 -8.22 15.66 -2.42
N GLY A 17 -8.94 16.72 -2.77
CA GLY A 17 -9.46 16.91 -4.11
C GLY A 17 -8.36 16.87 -5.16
N PHE A 18 -8.49 15.98 -6.14
CA PHE A 18 -7.64 15.93 -7.33
C PHE A 18 -7.92 17.14 -8.23
N ARG A 19 -7.38 18.32 -7.88
CA ARG A 19 -7.27 19.43 -8.83
C ARG A 19 -6.05 19.18 -9.71
N ARG A 20 -6.32 19.03 -11.02
CA ARG A 20 -5.40 19.00 -12.17
C ARG A 20 -3.95 19.40 -11.81
N LEU A 21 -3.06 18.40 -11.80
CA LEU A 21 -1.63 18.59 -11.61
C LEU A 21 -1.05 19.37 -12.80
N ARG A 22 -1.06 20.70 -12.71
CA ARG A 22 -0.07 21.53 -13.39
C ARG A 22 1.28 21.06 -12.84
N TRP A 23 2.11 20.47 -13.71
CA TRP A 23 3.46 19.99 -13.38
C TRP A 23 4.19 21.11 -12.66
N SER A 24 4.20 21.02 -11.34
CA SER A 24 4.81 21.99 -10.45
C SER A 24 6.13 21.38 -10.02
N SER A 25 7.19 22.15 -10.21
CA SER A 25 8.60 21.80 -10.06
C SER A 25 8.89 20.63 -9.07
N PRO A 26 9.75 19.66 -9.43
CA PRO A 26 10.00 18.45 -8.63
C PRO A 26 10.40 18.73 -7.17
N ALA A 27 10.99 19.91 -6.90
CA ALA A 27 11.34 20.36 -5.55
C ALA A 27 10.13 20.66 -4.62
N ALA A 28 8.96 20.98 -5.17
CA ALA A 28 7.74 21.26 -4.40
C ALA A 28 6.92 19.98 -4.11
N ALA A 29 6.99 18.98 -4.99
CA ALA A 29 6.33 17.68 -4.80
C ALA A 29 6.93 16.88 -3.64
N ALA A 30 8.22 17.09 -3.34
CA ALA A 30 8.93 16.41 -2.26
C ALA A 30 8.54 16.88 -0.84
N ARG A 31 7.94 18.07 -0.67
CA ARG A 31 7.77 18.69 0.66
C ARG A 31 6.41 18.48 1.33
N ARG A 32 5.47 17.81 0.67
CA ARG A 32 4.19 17.41 1.26
C ARG A 32 3.93 15.99 0.80
N ALA A 33 4.06 15.02 1.71
CA ALA A 33 3.84 13.61 1.42
C ALA A 33 2.42 13.07 1.73
N PRO A 34 1.29 13.83 1.61
CA PRO A 34 -0.02 13.17 1.62
C PRO A 34 -0.25 12.33 0.37
N GLY A 35 0.53 12.54 -0.70
CA GLY A 35 0.42 11.75 -1.94
C GLY A 35 0.92 10.33 -1.80
N LEU A 36 2.01 10.09 -1.06
CA LEU A 36 2.59 8.75 -0.91
C LEU A 36 1.70 7.89 -0.01
N GLU A 37 1.27 8.43 1.13
CA GLU A 37 0.37 7.71 2.04
C GLU A 37 -0.98 7.42 1.37
N TYR A 38 -1.50 8.35 0.55
CA TYR A 38 -2.69 8.10 -0.26
C TYR A 38 -2.46 6.97 -1.28
N LEU A 39 -1.35 7.03 -2.02
CA LEU A 39 -1.00 6.02 -3.03
C LEU A 39 -0.80 4.63 -2.40
N LYS A 40 -0.14 4.57 -1.23
CA LYS A 40 0.00 3.37 -0.41
C LYS A 40 -1.36 2.79 -0.07
N CYS A 41 -2.26 3.60 0.50
CA CYS A 41 -3.61 3.17 0.84
C CYS A 41 -4.40 2.66 -0.37
N GLU A 42 -4.32 3.35 -1.52
CA GLU A 42 -5.07 2.98 -2.73
C GLU A 42 -4.59 1.66 -3.33
N LEU A 43 -3.27 1.51 -3.51
CA LEU A 43 -2.67 0.28 -4.05
C LEU A 43 -2.86 -0.90 -3.10
N LEU A 44 -2.71 -0.69 -1.79
CA LEU A 44 -2.96 -1.72 -0.80
C LEU A 44 -4.42 -2.17 -0.83
N ALA A 45 -5.38 -1.23 -0.83
CA ALA A 45 -6.80 -1.60 -0.90
C ALA A 45 -7.14 -2.35 -2.20
N ARG A 46 -6.50 -2.01 -3.32
CA ARG A 46 -6.65 -2.75 -4.58
C ARG A 46 -6.08 -4.15 -4.49
N ALA A 47 -4.92 -4.33 -3.86
CA ALA A 47 -4.28 -5.62 -3.66
C ALA A 47 -5.09 -6.51 -2.69
N GLU A 48 -5.58 -5.96 -1.58
CA GLU A 48 -6.46 -6.66 -0.63
C GLU A 48 -7.77 -7.12 -1.30
N ARG A 49 -8.36 -6.31 -2.19
CA ARG A 49 -9.55 -6.75 -2.94
C ARG A 49 -9.27 -7.89 -3.93
N ARG A 50 -8.04 -7.98 -4.43
CA ARG A 50 -7.61 -9.07 -5.33
C ARG A 50 -7.28 -10.34 -4.56
N ASN A 51 -6.72 -10.19 -3.35
CA ASN A 51 -6.27 -11.28 -2.51
C ASN A 51 -7.18 -11.41 -1.28
N GLY A 52 -8.13 -12.35 -1.33
CA GLY A 52 -9.13 -12.55 -0.26
C GLY A 52 -8.59 -13.23 1.00
N GLU A 53 -7.37 -13.76 0.96
CA GLU A 53 -6.78 -14.55 2.04
C GLU A 53 -6.17 -13.68 3.15
N PRO A 54 -6.58 -13.82 4.43
CA PRO A 54 -6.12 -12.95 5.52
C PRO A 54 -4.60 -12.94 5.73
N HIS A 55 -3.95 -14.09 5.51
CA HIS A 55 -2.51 -14.22 5.67
C HIS A 55 -1.73 -13.48 4.56
N LEU A 56 -2.27 -13.45 3.33
CA LEU A 56 -1.72 -12.68 2.22
C LEU A 56 -1.95 -11.18 2.43
N VAL A 57 -3.10 -10.79 2.97
CA VAL A 57 -3.38 -9.38 3.33
C VAL A 57 -2.37 -8.86 4.35
N ALA A 58 -2.04 -9.64 5.39
CA ALA A 58 -1.02 -9.26 6.36
C ALA A 58 0.37 -9.09 5.72
N ALA A 59 0.73 -10.00 4.80
CA ALA A 59 1.99 -9.93 4.05
C ALA A 59 2.07 -8.68 3.16
N LEU A 60 0.98 -8.37 2.44
CA LEU A 60 0.88 -7.19 1.58
C LEU A 60 0.98 -5.88 2.35
N ARG A 61 0.43 -5.81 3.57
CA ARG A 61 0.59 -4.65 4.46
C ARG A 61 2.04 -4.44 4.85
N GLY A 62 2.74 -5.50 5.24
CA GLY A 62 4.18 -5.43 5.54
C GLY A 62 5.00 -4.96 4.34
N ALA A 63 4.71 -5.48 3.15
CA ALA A 63 5.34 -5.06 1.90
C ALA A 63 5.06 -3.58 1.56
N ALA A 64 3.84 -3.10 1.79
CA ALA A 64 3.47 -1.71 1.56
C ALA A 64 4.25 -0.73 2.44
N GLU A 65 4.46 -1.06 3.72
CA GLU A 65 5.27 -0.22 4.61
C GLU A 65 6.75 -0.22 4.18
N GLN A 66 7.32 -1.39 3.90
CA GLN A 66 8.71 -1.49 3.43
C GLN A 66 8.93 -0.73 2.11
N ALA A 67 7.99 -0.85 1.16
CA ALA A 67 8.05 -0.12 -0.10
C ALA A 67 7.96 1.40 0.12
N ALA A 68 7.16 1.85 1.11
CA ALA A 68 7.04 3.26 1.44
C ALA A 68 8.34 3.81 2.05
N ASP A 69 8.96 3.07 2.97
CA ASP A 69 10.24 3.44 3.57
C ASP A 69 11.34 3.58 2.50
N LEU A 70 11.44 2.59 1.60
CA LEU A 70 12.40 2.61 0.50
C LEU A 70 12.10 3.74 -0.50
N ALA A 71 10.83 3.94 -0.86
CA ALA A 71 10.45 5.01 -1.78
C ALA A 71 10.77 6.40 -1.21
N GLN A 72 10.56 6.62 0.10
CA GLN A 72 10.89 7.89 0.76
C GLN A 72 12.38 8.19 0.76
N ALA A 73 13.25 7.18 0.76
CA ALA A 73 14.68 7.35 0.60
C ALA A 73 15.09 7.83 -0.81
N THR A 74 14.16 7.83 -1.78
CA THR A 74 14.41 8.31 -3.14
C THR A 74 13.97 9.76 -3.34
N GLY A 75 14.53 10.42 -4.36
CA GLY A 75 14.10 11.77 -4.76
C GLY A 75 12.72 11.83 -5.43
N MET A 76 12.11 10.68 -5.75
CA MET A 76 10.83 10.59 -6.49
C MET A 76 9.91 9.48 -5.94
N PRO A 77 9.49 9.55 -4.67
CA PRO A 77 8.77 8.46 -3.98
C PRO A 77 7.49 8.02 -4.69
N LEU A 78 6.72 8.95 -5.27
CA LEU A 78 5.46 8.62 -5.95
C LEU A 78 5.63 7.80 -7.23
N LEU A 79 6.80 7.89 -7.88
CA LEU A 79 7.09 7.13 -9.09
C LEU A 79 7.70 5.77 -8.78
N VAL A 80 8.50 5.71 -7.72
CA VAL A 80 9.22 4.48 -7.33
C VAL A 80 8.33 3.54 -6.54
N PHE A 81 7.44 4.08 -5.69
CA PHE A 81 6.60 3.28 -4.79
C PHE A 81 5.77 2.18 -5.48
N PRO A 82 5.05 2.42 -6.59
CA PRO A 82 4.24 1.38 -7.22
C PRO A 82 5.04 0.15 -7.63
N VAL A 83 6.24 0.36 -8.19
CA VAL A 83 7.13 -0.72 -8.63
C VAL A 83 7.66 -1.49 -7.42
N LEU A 84 8.15 -0.78 -6.39
CA LEU A 84 8.61 -1.42 -5.16
C LEU A 84 7.51 -2.21 -4.45
N PHE A 85 6.29 -1.69 -4.43
CA PHE A 85 5.15 -2.37 -3.83
C PHE A 85 4.81 -3.66 -4.56
N GLU A 86 4.85 -3.68 -5.90
CA GLU A 86 4.63 -4.91 -6.67
C GLU A 86 5.73 -5.95 -6.42
N GLU A 87 7.00 -5.54 -6.45
CA GLU A 87 8.13 -6.45 -6.22
C GLU A 87 8.12 -7.05 -4.81
N LEU A 88 8.04 -6.20 -3.78
CA LEU A 88 8.00 -6.63 -2.39
C LEU A 88 6.70 -7.37 -2.06
N GLY A 89 5.59 -6.96 -2.65
CA GLY A 89 4.29 -7.61 -2.49
C GLY A 89 4.30 -9.04 -3.03
N ASN A 90 4.83 -9.25 -4.23
CA ASN A 90 4.97 -10.59 -4.81
C ASN A 90 5.90 -11.48 -3.98
N ALA A 91 7.05 -10.95 -3.56
CA ALA A 91 7.99 -11.70 -2.72
C ALA A 91 7.37 -12.07 -1.35
N ALA A 92 6.63 -11.15 -0.74
CA ALA A 92 5.95 -11.38 0.54
C ALA A 92 4.84 -12.43 0.41
N MET A 93 4.01 -12.36 -0.64
CA MET A 93 2.97 -13.36 -0.91
C MET A 93 3.56 -14.76 -1.10
N LEU A 94 4.57 -14.91 -1.95
CA LEU A 94 5.25 -16.20 -2.17
C LEU A 94 5.76 -16.77 -0.84
N ARG A 95 6.46 -15.96 -0.03
CA ARG A 95 6.96 -16.40 1.27
C ARG A 95 5.82 -16.83 2.21
N SER A 96 4.71 -16.10 2.24
CA SER A 96 3.56 -16.41 3.08
C SER A 96 2.85 -17.69 2.66
N GLU A 97 2.72 -17.95 1.36
CA GLU A 97 2.17 -19.21 0.84
C GLU A 97 3.04 -20.40 1.27
N TYR A 98 4.36 -20.31 1.12
CA TYR A 98 5.29 -21.35 1.58
C TYR A 98 5.21 -21.59 3.10
N GLN A 99 5.15 -20.51 3.89
CA GLN A 99 5.05 -20.62 5.35
C GLN A 99 3.71 -21.20 5.81
N PHE A 100 2.63 -20.97 5.08
CA PHE A 100 1.33 -21.56 5.36
C PHE A 100 1.30 -23.06 4.99
N GLN A 101 1.89 -23.43 3.85
CA GLN A 101 1.98 -24.83 3.42
C GLN A 101 2.90 -25.70 4.29
N GLY A 102 3.99 -25.14 4.82
CA GLY A 102 4.91 -25.87 5.71
C GLY A 102 4.44 -26.02 7.16
N ARG A 103 3.22 -25.57 7.48
CA ARG A 103 2.67 -25.56 8.84
C ARG A 103 1.57 -26.61 9.08
N PHE A 104 1.47 -27.60 8.18
CA PHE A 104 0.60 -28.78 8.31
C PHE A 104 1.31 -29.93 9.01
#